data_AF-X1CF70-F1
#
_entry.id   AF-X1CF70-F1
#
_cell.length_a   1.000
_cell.length_b   1.000
_cell.length_c   1.000
_cell.angle_alpha   90.00
_cell.angle_beta   90.00
_cell.angle_gamma   90.00
#
_symmetry.space_group_name_H-M   'P 1'
#
loop_
_entity.id
_entity.type
_entity.pdbx_description
1 polymer ?
#
loop_
_entity_poly.entity_id
_entity_poly.type
_entity_poly.pdbx_seq_one_letter_code
_entity_poly.pdbx_strand_id
1 'polypeptide(L)'
;MGEPEEAWEERIRLMKPYQINMDMVKLTANLNVKFMHCLPAFHNRETILGEEIFQKYDMDGLEVTEDVFESGHSIVFDEAENRMHTIKAIMVATLGE
;
A
#
# COMPACT_ATOMS: atom_id res chain seq x y z
N MET A 1 12.63 3.06 -0.90
CA MET A 1 13.68 3.69 -0.04
C MET A 1 15.03 3.09 -0.39
N GLY A 2 16.07 3.93 -0.48
CA GLY A 2 17.49 3.54 -0.49
C GLY A 2 18.05 3.04 -1.83
N GLU A 3 17.21 2.53 -2.73
CA GLU A 3 17.65 2.10 -4.05
C GLU A 3 17.85 3.26 -5.04
N PRO A 4 18.74 3.09 -6.02
CA PRO A 4 18.99 4.10 -7.05
C PRO A 4 17.74 4.41 -7.87
N GLU A 5 17.57 5.65 -8.30
CA GLU A 5 16.42 6.10 -9.09
C GLU A 5 16.34 5.37 -10.44
N GLU A 6 17.48 4.95 -11.01
CA GLU A 6 17.52 4.22 -12.28
C GLU A 6 16.81 2.86 -12.20
N ALA A 7 16.71 2.27 -11.00
CA ALA A 7 16.01 1.00 -10.80
C ALA A 7 14.49 1.14 -10.83
N TRP A 8 13.95 2.36 -10.67
CA TRP A 8 12.50 2.58 -10.58
C TRP A 8 11.81 2.38 -11.92
N GLU A 9 12.40 2.83 -13.04
CA GLU A 9 11.75 2.73 -14.34
C GLU A 9 11.50 1.27 -14.74
N GLU A 10 12.50 0.41 -14.58
CA GLU A 10 12.35 -1.01 -14.85
C GLU A 10 11.33 -1.68 -13.94
N ARG A 11 11.36 -1.35 -12.63
CA ARG A 11 10.43 -1.92 -11.66
C ARG A 11 9.00 -1.48 -11.88
N ILE A 12 8.77 -0.20 -12.15
CA ILE A 12 7.43 0.31 -12.44
C ILE A 12 6.87 -0.40 -13.66
N ARG A 13 7.66 -0.54 -14.74
CA ARG A 13 7.23 -1.28 -15.92
C ARG A 13 6.83 -2.73 -15.62
N LEU A 14 7.61 -3.42 -14.77
CA LEU A 14 7.34 -4.82 -14.40
C LEU A 14 6.16 -4.97 -13.42
N MET A 15 5.99 -4.01 -12.51
CA MET A 15 5.01 -4.09 -11.42
C MET A 15 3.66 -3.44 -11.77
N LYS A 16 3.61 -2.53 -12.73
CA LYS A 16 2.37 -1.83 -13.14
C LYS A 16 1.19 -2.78 -13.40
N PRO A 17 1.35 -3.95 -14.05
CA PRO A 17 0.24 -4.90 -14.24
C PRO A 17 -0.34 -5.49 -12.95
N TYR A 18 0.35 -5.34 -11.82
CA TYR A 18 -0.03 -5.88 -10.51
C TYR A 18 -0.54 -4.81 -9.54
N GLN A 19 -0.76 -3.57 -10.02
CA GLN A 19 -1.37 -2.52 -9.21
C GLN A 19 -2.72 -3.00 -8.64
N ILE A 20 -2.90 -2.81 -7.33
CA ILE A 20 -4.15 -3.13 -6.68
C ILE A 20 -5.16 -2.02 -7.04
N ASN A 21 -6.07 -2.33 -7.94
CA ASN A 21 -7.15 -1.45 -8.37
C ASN A 21 -8.50 -2.16 -8.28
N MET A 22 -9.59 -1.42 -8.51
CA MET A 22 -10.95 -1.98 -8.41
C MET A 22 -11.20 -3.14 -9.37
N ASP A 23 -10.52 -3.20 -10.51
CA ASP A 23 -10.65 -4.34 -11.41
C ASP A 23 -10.00 -5.60 -10.82
N MET A 24 -8.84 -5.48 -10.19
CA MET A 24 -8.26 -6.58 -9.41
C MET A 24 -9.18 -7.02 -8.26
N VAL A 25 -9.74 -6.07 -7.50
CA VAL A 25 -10.67 -6.37 -6.41
C VAL A 25 -11.88 -7.17 -6.93
N LYS A 26 -12.47 -6.77 -8.07
CA LYS A 26 -13.57 -7.50 -8.73
C LYS A 26 -13.16 -8.90 -9.18
N LEU A 27 -11.94 -9.07 -9.70
CA LEU A 27 -11.43 -10.37 -10.15
C LEU A 27 -11.36 -11.42 -9.03
N THR A 28 -11.31 -11.00 -7.76
CA THR A 28 -11.36 -11.94 -6.63
C THR A 28 -12.70 -12.66 -6.50
N ALA A 29 -13.76 -12.12 -7.11
CA ALA A 29 -15.14 -12.61 -7.01
C ALA A 29 -15.64 -12.78 -5.56
N ASN A 30 -15.03 -12.06 -4.61
CA ASN A 30 -15.36 -12.11 -3.19
C ASN A 30 -15.83 -10.73 -2.71
N LEU A 31 -17.11 -10.61 -2.40
CA LEU A 31 -17.71 -9.36 -1.91
C LEU A 31 -17.11 -8.90 -0.57
N ASN A 32 -16.53 -9.82 0.20
CA ASN A 32 -15.93 -9.54 1.50
C ASN A 32 -14.40 -9.38 1.44
N VAL A 33 -13.80 -9.32 0.24
CA VAL A 33 -12.36 -9.12 0.11
C VAL A 33 -11.93 -7.86 0.86
N LYS A 34 -10.78 -7.94 1.52
CA LYS A 34 -10.15 -6.82 2.23
C LYS A 34 -8.82 -6.49 1.60
N PHE A 35 -8.49 -5.21 1.63
CA PHE A 35 -7.21 -4.67 1.21
C PHE A 35 -6.39 -4.30 2.46
N MET A 36 -5.13 -4.72 2.45
CA MET A 36 -4.15 -4.52 3.52
C MET A 36 -2.88 -3.92 2.92
N HIS A 37 -2.19 -3.08 3.70
CA HIS A 37 -0.95 -2.41 3.31
C HIS A 37 -0.25 -1.86 4.55
N CYS A 38 1.05 -2.13 4.69
CA CYS A 38 1.80 -1.84 5.91
C CYS A 38 2.10 -0.35 6.17
N LEU A 39 1.86 0.51 5.18
CA LEU A 39 2.10 1.97 5.15
C LEU A 39 3.60 2.38 5.26
N PRO A 40 3.99 3.54 4.71
CA PRO A 40 3.20 4.44 3.86
C PRO A 40 2.87 3.82 2.49
N ALA A 41 1.77 4.24 1.87
CA ALA A 41 1.37 3.85 0.53
C ALA A 41 1.41 5.07 -0.42
N PHE A 42 1.74 4.85 -1.69
CA PHE A 42 1.60 5.82 -2.77
C PHE A 42 0.27 5.58 -3.48
N HIS A 43 -0.81 6.08 -2.89
CA HIS A 43 -2.18 5.86 -3.38
C HIS A 43 -2.75 7.05 -4.17
N ASN A 44 -2.15 8.24 -4.03
CA ASN A 44 -2.55 9.48 -4.72
C ASN A 44 -1.36 10.46 -4.88
N ARG A 45 -1.69 11.70 -5.28
CA ARG A 45 -0.76 12.80 -5.56
C ARG A 45 -0.53 13.79 -4.41
N GLU A 46 -1.11 13.57 -3.24
CA GLU A 46 -1.09 14.56 -2.15
C GLU A 46 0.26 14.65 -1.42
N THR A 47 1.22 13.78 -1.77
CA THR A 47 2.59 13.83 -1.30
C THR A 47 3.53 14.32 -2.39
N ILE A 48 4.65 14.94 -2.00
CA ILE A 48 5.68 15.43 -2.93
C ILE A 48 6.11 14.31 -3.90
N LEU A 49 6.41 13.13 -3.36
CA LEU A 49 6.84 11.99 -4.17
C LEU A 49 5.70 11.39 -5.01
N GLY A 50 4.46 11.41 -4.52
CA GLY A 50 3.29 10.99 -5.30
C GLY A 50 3.07 11.86 -6.54
N GLU A 51 3.19 13.18 -6.40
CA GLU A 51 3.12 14.10 -7.54
C GLU A 51 4.29 13.90 -8.52
N GLU A 52 5.52 13.70 -8.02
CA GLU A 52 6.68 13.39 -8.87
C GLU A 52 6.49 12.10 -9.68
N ILE A 53 5.94 11.06 -9.06
CA ILE A 53 5.61 9.79 -9.72
C ILE A 53 4.58 10.02 -10.83
N PHE A 54 3.53 10.79 -10.56
CA PHE A 54 2.52 11.13 -11.56
C PHE A 54 3.13 11.86 -12.76
N GLN A 55 3.92 12.90 -12.51
CA GLN A 55 4.57 13.67 -13.58
C GLN A 55 5.55 12.82 -14.42
N LYS A 56 6.25 11.87 -13.80
CA LYS A 56 7.27 11.05 -14.48
C LYS A 56 6.71 9.82 -15.19
N TYR A 57 5.68 9.19 -14.63
CA TYR A 57 5.20 7.87 -15.08
C TYR A 57 3.72 7.84 -15.48
N ASP A 58 3.00 8.96 -15.36
CA ASP A 58 1.57 9.08 -15.64
C ASP A 58 0.75 8.04 -14.84
N MET A 59 1.03 7.98 -13.53
CA MET A 59 0.40 7.06 -12.58
C MET A 59 -0.16 7.83 -11.38
N ASP A 60 -1.49 7.83 -11.24
CA ASP A 60 -2.21 8.37 -10.07
C ASP A 60 -2.46 7.22 -9.09
N GLY A 61 -1.57 7.10 -8.10
CA GLY A 61 -1.36 5.87 -7.32
C GLY A 61 -0.37 4.92 -8.00
N LEU A 62 0.54 4.34 -7.23
CA LEU A 62 1.62 3.46 -7.71
C LEU A 62 1.26 1.99 -7.51
N GLU A 63 1.36 1.48 -6.30
CA GLU A 63 1.04 0.09 -5.97
C GLU A 63 -0.45 -0.15 -5.71
N VAL A 64 -1.20 0.89 -5.34
CA VAL A 64 -2.64 0.85 -5.09
C VAL A 64 -3.26 2.15 -5.58
N THR A 65 -4.50 2.08 -6.07
CA THR A 65 -5.27 3.27 -6.46
C THR A 65 -6.06 3.83 -5.28
N GLU A 66 -6.29 5.15 -5.31
CA GLU A 66 -7.07 5.87 -4.29
C GLU A 66 -8.44 5.22 -4.02
N ASP A 67 -9.12 4.81 -5.09
CA ASP A 67 -10.46 4.22 -4.98
C ASP A 67 -10.48 2.91 -4.19
N VAL A 68 -9.40 2.12 -4.21
CA VAL A 68 -9.25 0.93 -3.35
C VAL A 68 -8.81 1.34 -1.95
N PHE A 69 -7.82 2.23 -1.84
CA PHE A 69 -7.23 2.64 -0.57
C PHE A 69 -8.26 3.28 0.38
N GLU A 70 -9.16 4.11 -0.15
CA GLU A 70 -10.23 4.80 0.59
C GLU A 70 -11.57 4.06 0.58
N SER A 71 -11.64 2.84 -0.01
CA SER A 71 -12.88 2.06 -0.04
C SER A 71 -13.19 1.34 1.27
N GLY A 72 -14.43 0.84 1.40
CA GLY A 72 -14.82 -0.10 2.46
C GLY A 72 -14.15 -1.48 2.39
N HIS A 73 -13.31 -1.74 1.39
CA HIS A 73 -12.42 -2.92 1.38
C HIS A 73 -11.16 -2.69 2.22
N SER A 74 -10.73 -1.44 2.38
CA SER A 74 -9.49 -1.08 3.05
C SER A 74 -9.60 -1.26 4.57
N ILE A 75 -8.62 -1.93 5.15
CA ILE A 75 -8.46 -2.08 6.61
C ILE A 75 -7.05 -1.66 7.07
N VAL A 76 -6.38 -0.83 6.27
CA VAL A 76 -4.96 -0.45 6.48
C VAL A 76 -4.72 0.27 7.80
N PHE A 77 -5.71 1.03 8.30
CA PHE A 77 -5.58 1.72 9.59
C PHE A 77 -5.77 0.78 10.78
N ASP A 78 -6.68 -0.20 10.69
CA ASP A 78 -6.81 -1.26 11.69
C ASP A 78 -5.52 -2.11 11.73
N GLU A 79 -4.96 -2.43 10.56
CA GLU A 79 -3.66 -3.12 10.44
C GLU A 79 -2.53 -2.29 11.09
N ALA A 80 -2.49 -0.98 10.82
CA ALA A 80 -1.49 -0.08 11.38
C ALA A 80 -1.58 0.00 12.91
N GLU A 81 -2.78 0.10 13.48
CA GLU A 81 -2.99 0.08 14.93
C GLU A 81 -2.52 -1.25 15.54
N ASN A 82 -2.81 -2.37 14.87
CA ASN A 82 -2.41 -3.71 15.33
C ASN A 82 -0.90 -3.92 15.43
N ARG A 83 -0.08 -3.06 14.80
CA ARG A 83 1.38 -3.02 15.04
C ARG A 83 1.70 -2.71 16.51
N MET A 84 0.96 -1.82 17.16
CA MET A 84 1.17 -1.50 18.58
C MET A 84 0.87 -2.70 19.47
N HIS A 85 -0.25 -3.38 19.21
CA HIS A 85 -0.68 -4.54 19.99
C HIS A 85 0.29 -5.72 19.86
N THR A 86 0.76 -6.00 18.64
CA THR A 86 1.71 -7.09 18.39
C THR A 86 3.08 -6.81 19.00
N ILE A 87 3.61 -5.59 18.87
CA ILE A 87 4.87 -5.20 19.54
C ILE A 87 4.72 -5.27 21.08
N LYS A 88 3.57 -4.84 21.63
CA LYS A 88 3.27 -4.99 23.07
C LYS A 88 3.28 -6.45 23.51
N ALA A 89 2.67 -7.35 22.74
CA ALA A 89 2.69 -8.78 23.04
C ALA A 89 4.12 -9.34 23.06
N ILE A 90 4.98 -8.94 22.12
CA ILE A 90 6.39 -9.32 22.10
C ILE A 90 7.10 -8.83 23.37
N MET A 91 6.89 -7.57 23.77
CA MET A 91 7.48 -7.03 24.99
C MET A 91 7.02 -7.78 26.23
N VAL A 92 5.71 -8.07 26.37
CA VAL A 92 5.19 -8.85 27.51
C VAL A 92 5.76 -10.26 27.52
N ALA A 93 5.83 -10.93 26.37
CA ALA A 93 6.34 -12.30 26.29
C ALA A 93 7.84 -12.42 26.60
N THR A 94 8.62 -11.37 26.38
CA THR A 94 10.09 -11.40 26.52
C THR A 94 10.61 -10.69 27.76
N LEU A 95 9.87 -9.71 28.28
CA LEU A 95 10.28 -8.83 29.39
C LEU A 95 9.20 -8.71 30.49
N GLY A 96 8.04 -9.35 30.34
CA GLY A 96 7.00 -9.38 31.37
C GLY A 96 7.33 -10.37 32.49
N GLU A 97 7.02 -9.98 33.73
CA GLU A 97 7.12 -10.83 34.93
C GLU A 97 6.00 -11.89 34.99
#